data_AF-A0A816RXY6-F1
#
_entry.id   AF-A0A816RXY6-F1
#
_cell.length_a   1.000
_cell.length_b   1.000
_cell.length_c   1.000
_cell.angle_alpha   90.00
_cell.angle_beta   90.00
_cell.angle_gamma   90.00
#
_symmetry.space_group_name_H-M   'P 1'
#
loop_
_entity.id
_entity.type
_entity.pdbx_description
1 polymer ?
#
loop_
_entity_poly.entity_id
_entity_poly.type
_entity_poly.pdbx_seq_one_letter_code
_entity_poly.pdbx_strand_id
1 'polypeptide(L)'
;MDSLCEQIDKLTVDYLEEFGHLLACKTLLDDTIKQGYFNISRARIIMGVNNLSRLQYSEKDPMIASTTISITSSPFNIEKTMDKEHSDDALKWFGLLSPLALKQSQKSFQQTIDLSLEACRRQENILQLKSQIEQLLRAKKIFLTKENFNENKKDE
;
A
#
# COMPACT_ATOMS: atom_id res chain seq x y z
N MET A 1 -3.38 -20.64 -31.25
CA MET A 1 -2.98 -21.18 -29.93
C MET A 1 -1.73 -20.49 -29.43
N ASP A 2 -0.70 -20.36 -30.26
CA ASP A 2 0.59 -19.75 -29.87
C ASP A 2 0.46 -18.30 -29.37
N SER A 3 -0.33 -17.46 -30.06
CA SER A 3 -0.59 -16.08 -29.62
C SER A 3 -1.27 -15.97 -28.24
N LEU A 4 -2.10 -16.95 -27.85
CA LEU A 4 -2.73 -16.97 -26.52
C LEU A 4 -1.73 -17.41 -25.43
N CYS A 5 -0.84 -18.36 -25.75
CA CYS A 5 0.25 -18.74 -24.85
C CYS A 5 1.19 -17.56 -24.62
N GLU A 6 1.60 -16.88 -25.68
CA GLU A 6 2.47 -15.70 -25.60
C GLU A 6 1.84 -14.59 -24.75
N GLN A 7 0.53 -14.37 -24.87
CA GLN A 7 -0.18 -13.38 -24.04
C GLN A 7 -0.21 -13.76 -22.55
N ILE A 8 -0.43 -15.05 -22.24
CA ILE A 8 -0.40 -15.55 -20.86
C ILE A 8 1.01 -15.41 -20.28
N ASP A 9 2.03 -15.78 -21.05
CA ASP A 9 3.43 -15.71 -20.63
C ASP A 9 3.82 -14.24 -20.34
N LYS A 10 3.44 -13.32 -21.23
CA LYS A 10 3.67 -11.88 -21.02
C LYS A 10 3.01 -11.37 -19.74
N LEU A 11 1.72 -11.63 -19.53
CA LEU A 11 1.02 -11.21 -18.32
C LEU A 11 1.60 -11.86 -17.05
N THR A 12 2.12 -13.08 -17.16
CA THR A 12 2.77 -13.77 -16.05
C THR A 12 4.09 -13.11 -15.67
N VAL A 13 4.87 -12.65 -16.66
CA VAL A 13 6.07 -11.83 -16.42
C VAL A 13 5.69 -10.52 -15.74
N ASP A 14 4.71 -9.79 -16.27
CA ASP A 14 4.23 -8.52 -15.69
C ASP A 14 3.75 -8.72 -14.24
N TYR A 15 3.05 -9.82 -13.96
CA TYR A 15 2.62 -10.20 -12.60
C TYR A 15 3.80 -10.40 -11.64
N LEU A 16 4.84 -11.12 -12.08
CA LEU A 16 6.03 -11.40 -11.26
C LEU A 16 6.83 -10.12 -11.00
N GLU A 17 6.92 -9.23 -11.98
CA GLU A 17 7.59 -7.93 -11.83
C GLU A 17 6.85 -7.04 -10.82
N GLU A 18 5.53 -6.89 -10.94
CA GLU A 18 4.72 -6.14 -9.97
C GLU A 18 4.76 -6.74 -8.57
N PHE A 19 4.81 -8.07 -8.46
CA PHE A 19 5.00 -8.74 -7.18
C PHE A 19 6.36 -8.41 -6.55
N GLY A 20 7.42 -8.37 -7.37
CA GLY A 20 8.75 -7.92 -6.95
C GLY A 20 8.73 -6.50 -6.41
N HIS A 21 8.07 -5.57 -7.12
CA HIS A 21 7.90 -4.20 -6.65
C HIS A 21 7.11 -4.10 -5.35
N LEU A 22 6.05 -4.90 -5.19
CA LEU A 22 5.29 -4.98 -3.94
C LEU A 22 6.18 -5.43 -2.76
N LEU A 23 7.04 -6.44 -2.99
CA LEU A 23 7.95 -6.94 -1.95
C LEU A 23 8.97 -5.87 -1.52
N ALA A 24 9.55 -5.15 -2.49
CA ALA A 24 10.45 -4.04 -2.22
C ALA A 24 9.75 -2.92 -1.43
N CYS A 25 8.54 -2.54 -1.85
CA CYS A 25 7.73 -1.52 -1.16
C CYS A 25 7.41 -1.93 0.29
N LYS A 26 7.04 -3.19 0.52
CA LYS A 26 6.79 -3.72 1.88
C LYS A 26 8.04 -3.72 2.77
N THR A 27 9.19 -4.05 2.20
CA THR A 27 10.47 -4.01 2.93
C THR A 27 10.79 -2.59 3.38
N LEU A 28 10.66 -1.63 2.46
CA LEU A 28 10.86 -0.21 2.76
C LEU A 28 9.85 0.33 3.78
N LEU A 29 8.61 -0.13 3.70
CA LEU A 29 7.56 0.20 4.67
C LEU A 29 7.93 -0.28 6.08
N ASP A 30 8.38 -1.52 6.21
CA ASP A 30 8.80 -2.10 7.50
C ASP A 30 9.99 -1.35 8.10
N ASP A 31 11.00 -1.04 7.29
CA ASP A 31 12.15 -0.23 7.72
C ASP A 31 11.74 1.16 8.17
N THR A 32 10.83 1.81 7.43
CA THR A 32 10.34 3.15 7.78
C THR A 32 9.52 3.15 9.07
N ILE A 33 8.69 2.12 9.27
CA ILE A 33 7.93 1.94 10.52
C ILE A 33 8.87 1.76 11.71
N LYS A 34 9.89 0.89 11.56
CA LYS A 34 10.91 0.67 12.59
C LYS A 34 11.64 1.95 12.95
N GLN A 35 12.04 2.76 11.95
CA GLN A 35 12.65 4.06 12.17
C GLN A 35 11.72 5.03 12.91
N GLY A 36 10.43 5.06 12.55
CA GLY A 36 9.41 5.86 13.22
C GLY A 36 9.32 5.53 14.71
N TYR A 37 9.17 4.26 15.06
CA TYR A 37 9.09 3.81 16.46
C TYR A 37 10.41 3.98 17.22
N PHE A 38 11.55 3.72 16.59
CA PHE A 38 12.86 3.98 17.19
C PHE A 38 13.02 5.45 17.59
N ASN A 39 12.60 6.36 16.72
CA ASN A 39 12.65 7.79 16.97
C ASN A 39 11.65 8.23 18.06
N ILE A 40 10.47 7.59 18.18
CA ILE A 40 9.59 7.77 19.37
C ILE A 40 10.35 7.41 20.64
N SER A 41 10.97 6.23 20.68
CA SER A 41 11.68 5.76 21.87
C SER A 41 12.81 6.71 22.27
N ARG A 42 13.58 7.22 21.29
CA ARG A 42 14.59 8.26 21.53
C ARG A 42 13.97 9.55 22.10
N ALA A 43 12.86 10.00 21.54
CA ALA A 43 12.16 11.19 22.04
C ALA A 43 11.68 10.99 23.49
N ARG A 44 11.19 9.78 23.85
CA ARG A 44 10.77 9.43 25.23
C ARG A 44 11.92 9.44 26.22
N ILE A 45 13.11 9.01 25.80
CA ILE A 45 14.31 9.09 26.65
C ILE A 45 14.70 10.55 26.88
N ILE A 46 14.63 11.40 25.85
CA ILE A 46 15.02 12.81 25.93
C ILE A 46 14.02 13.63 26.76
N MET A 47 12.71 13.44 26.53
CA MET A 47 11.66 14.25 27.17
C MET A 47 11.15 13.65 28.48
N GLY A 48 11.37 12.37 28.72
CA GLY A 48 10.68 11.61 29.76
C GLY A 48 9.33 11.08 29.29
N VAL A 49 8.94 9.92 29.85
CA VAL A 49 7.75 9.16 29.43
C VAL A 49 6.42 9.89 29.63
N ASN A 50 6.33 10.78 30.61
CA ASN A 50 5.11 11.53 30.94
C ASN A 50 4.86 12.69 29.95
N ASN A 51 5.91 13.19 29.31
CA ASN A 51 5.85 14.30 28.36
C ASN A 51 5.56 13.83 26.92
N LEU A 52 5.57 12.52 26.66
CA LEU A 52 5.12 11.90 25.40
C LEU A 52 4.02 10.89 25.69
N SER A 53 2.97 11.39 26.33
CA SER A 53 1.79 10.67 26.77
C SER A 53 0.53 11.34 26.25
N ARG A 54 -0.57 10.60 26.25
CA ARG A 54 -1.92 11.10 25.96
C ARG A 54 -2.31 12.28 26.86
N LEU A 55 -1.70 12.39 28.04
CA LEU A 55 -1.90 13.50 28.98
C LEU A 55 -1.55 14.88 28.39
N GLN A 56 -0.74 14.93 27.34
CA GLN A 56 -0.32 16.18 26.71
C GLN A 56 -1.28 16.67 25.63
N TYR A 57 -2.31 15.90 25.28
CA TYR A 57 -3.24 16.30 24.23
C TYR A 57 -4.07 17.49 24.72
N SER A 58 -4.21 18.50 23.86
CA SER A 58 -5.03 19.67 24.18
C SER A 58 -6.50 19.24 24.30
N GLU A 59 -7.16 19.57 25.41
CA GLU A 59 -8.61 19.42 25.53
C GLU A 59 -9.38 20.46 24.70
N LYS A 60 -8.72 21.57 24.36
CA LYS A 60 -9.32 22.69 23.62
C LYS A 60 -9.24 22.49 22.11
N ASP A 61 -8.23 21.77 21.63
CA ASP A 61 -8.01 21.55 20.20
C ASP A 61 -8.44 20.12 19.85
N PRO A 62 -9.48 19.95 19.01
CA PRO A 62 -9.91 18.62 18.59
C PRO A 62 -8.80 17.93 17.78
N MET A 63 -8.65 16.62 17.98
CA MET A 63 -7.71 15.83 17.20
C MET A 63 -8.25 15.59 15.79
N ILE A 64 -7.80 16.42 14.85
CA ILE A 64 -8.20 16.38 13.44
C ILE A 64 -7.13 15.63 12.63
N ALA A 65 -7.57 14.79 11.70
CA ALA A 65 -6.67 14.08 10.80
C ALA A 65 -6.04 15.06 9.79
N SER A 66 -4.70 15.12 9.74
CA SER A 66 -3.98 15.92 8.75
C SER A 66 -4.03 15.32 7.34
N THR A 67 -4.28 14.02 7.24
CA THR A 67 -4.37 13.29 5.98
C THR A 67 -5.54 12.33 6.06
N THR A 68 -6.45 12.43 5.09
CA THR A 68 -7.59 11.54 4.92
C THR A 68 -7.42 10.76 3.61
N ILE A 69 -7.74 9.47 3.64
CA ILE A 69 -7.63 8.58 2.49
C ILE A 69 -9.04 8.12 2.10
N SER A 70 -9.41 8.38 0.85
CA SER A 70 -10.67 7.91 0.26
C SER A 70 -10.35 6.81 -0.75
N ILE A 71 -11.00 5.65 -0.58
CA ILE A 71 -10.83 4.49 -1.46
C ILE A 71 -12.13 4.27 -2.22
N THR A 72 -12.06 4.32 -3.54
CA THR A 72 -13.17 3.97 -4.44
C THR A 72 -12.85 2.62 -5.06
N SER A 73 -13.81 1.69 -5.08
CA SER A 73 -13.59 0.30 -5.54
C SER A 73 -13.81 0.08 -7.04
N SER A 74 -14.53 0.98 -7.74
CA SER A 74 -14.78 0.86 -9.18
C SER A 74 -14.97 2.23 -9.84
N PRO A 75 -14.01 2.73 -10.63
CA PRO A 75 -12.64 2.23 -10.79
C PRO A 75 -11.85 2.29 -9.49
N PHE A 76 -10.88 1.39 -9.29
CA PHE A 76 -10.02 1.44 -8.10
C PHE A 76 -9.22 2.74 -8.09
N ASN A 77 -9.49 3.60 -7.12
CA ASN A 77 -8.78 4.86 -6.94
C ASN A 77 -8.52 5.11 -5.45
N ILE A 78 -7.32 5.59 -5.16
CA ILE A 78 -6.90 6.02 -3.84
C ILE A 78 -6.58 7.51 -3.92
N GLU A 79 -7.45 8.31 -3.33
CA GLU A 79 -7.29 9.75 -3.21
C GLU A 79 -6.76 10.09 -1.81
N LYS A 80 -5.66 10.85 -1.78
CA LYS A 80 -5.07 11.39 -0.56
C LYS A 80 -5.44 12.87 -0.46
N THR A 81 -6.28 13.21 0.52
CA THR A 81 -6.66 14.60 0.81
C THR A 81 -5.85 15.10 2.01
N MET A 82 -5.26 16.29 1.88
CA MET A 82 -4.55 16.96 2.96
C MET A 82 -5.35 18.16 3.44
N ASP A 83 -5.87 18.09 4.66
CA ASP A 83 -6.64 19.18 5.27
C ASP A 83 -5.70 20.22 5.88
N LYS A 84 -5.20 21.14 5.03
CA LYS A 84 -4.26 22.18 5.45
C LYS A 84 -4.88 23.27 6.32
N GLU A 85 -6.20 23.46 6.26
CA GLU A 85 -6.89 24.53 7.00
C GLU A 85 -7.02 24.24 8.50
N HIS A 86 -7.06 22.97 8.89
CA HIS A 86 -7.26 22.53 10.28
C HIS A 86 -6.09 21.70 10.83
N SER A 87 -5.01 21.56 10.05
CA SER A 87 -3.80 20.85 10.47
C SER A 87 -2.98 21.72 11.42
N ASP A 88 -3.48 21.94 12.63
CA ASP A 88 -2.62 22.48 13.68
C ASP A 88 -1.50 21.49 13.97
N ASP A 89 -0.27 22.00 14.16
CA ASP A 89 0.89 21.13 14.33
C ASP A 89 0.78 20.36 15.65
N ALA A 90 0.33 19.11 15.57
CA ALA A 90 0.14 18.23 16.72
C ALA A 90 1.41 18.04 17.56
N LEU A 91 2.59 18.37 17.03
CA LEU A 91 3.83 18.41 17.81
C LEU A 91 3.82 19.49 18.90
N LYS A 92 3.06 20.58 18.72
CA LYS A 92 2.91 21.66 19.71
C LYS A 92 2.27 21.19 21.01
N TRP A 93 1.46 20.13 20.96
CA TRP A 93 0.86 19.53 22.16
C TRP A 93 1.93 19.03 23.13
N PHE A 94 3.13 18.70 22.65
CA PHE A 94 4.24 18.23 23.48
C PHE A 94 5.21 19.35 23.88
N GLY A 95 4.79 20.61 23.78
CA GLY A 95 5.55 21.80 24.21
C GLY A 95 6.22 22.57 23.08
N LEU A 96 6.79 23.74 23.42
CA LEU A 96 7.34 24.71 22.45
C LEU A 96 8.56 24.19 21.68
N LEU A 97 9.34 23.26 22.27
CA LEU A 97 10.52 22.65 21.66
C LEU A 97 10.35 21.14 21.54
N SER A 98 9.59 20.68 20.54
CA SER A 98 9.51 19.26 20.22
C SER A 98 10.89 18.74 19.77
N PRO A 99 11.45 17.68 20.38
CA PRO A 99 12.76 17.16 20.03
C PRO A 99 12.85 16.78 18.56
N LEU A 100 14.07 16.88 18.01
CA LEU A 100 14.35 16.46 16.64
C LEU A 100 13.92 15.02 16.37
N ALA A 101 14.12 14.11 17.33
CA ALA A 101 13.69 12.71 17.23
C ALA A 101 12.17 12.58 17.04
N LEU A 102 11.36 13.41 17.72
CA LEU A 102 9.91 13.37 17.57
C LEU A 102 9.47 13.85 16.17
N LYS A 103 10.12 14.91 15.66
CA LYS A 103 9.90 15.41 14.29
C LYS A 103 10.28 14.36 13.24
N GLN A 104 11.42 13.69 13.43
CA GLN A 104 11.86 12.61 12.56
C GLN A 104 10.89 11.42 12.58
N SER A 105 10.37 11.08 13.77
CA SER A 105 9.36 10.04 13.92
C SER A 105 8.08 10.36 13.14
N GLN A 106 7.56 11.59 13.28
CA GLN A 106 6.39 12.05 12.53
C GLN A 106 6.61 11.94 11.02
N LYS A 107 7.78 12.37 10.52
CA LYS A 107 8.15 12.25 9.11
C LYS A 107 8.20 10.80 8.64
N SER A 108 8.79 9.90 9.43
CA SER A 108 8.80 8.46 9.12
C SER A 108 7.38 7.91 9.00
N PHE A 109 6.47 8.23 9.94
CA PHE A 109 5.09 7.75 9.84
C PHE A 109 4.31 8.35 8.66
N GLN A 110 4.56 9.61 8.28
CA GLN A 110 4.00 10.18 7.06
C GLN A 110 4.47 9.40 5.82
N GLN A 111 5.76 9.06 5.75
CA GLN A 111 6.30 8.22 4.68
C GLN A 111 5.72 6.80 4.71
N THR A 112 5.50 6.21 5.89
CA THR A 112 4.81 4.93 6.03
C THR A 112 3.41 4.96 5.42
N ILE A 113 2.65 6.04 5.63
CA ILE A 113 1.32 6.19 5.01
C ILE A 113 1.45 6.17 3.48
N ASP A 114 2.38 6.93 2.92
CA ASP A 114 2.58 6.99 1.46
C ASP A 114 2.99 5.63 0.87
N LEU A 115 3.90 4.91 1.54
CA LEU A 115 4.30 3.56 1.16
C LEU A 115 3.15 2.56 1.27
N SER A 116 2.28 2.72 2.27
CA SER A 116 1.09 1.86 2.44
C SER A 116 0.11 2.06 1.28
N LEU A 117 -0.05 3.31 0.81
CA LEU A 117 -0.88 3.60 -0.36
C LEU A 117 -0.27 3.01 -1.64
N GLU A 118 1.03 3.12 -1.83
CA GLU A 118 1.70 2.49 -2.98
C GLU A 118 1.55 0.97 -2.95
N ALA A 119 1.77 0.34 -1.78
CA ALA A 119 1.58 -1.09 -1.61
C ALA A 119 0.15 -1.53 -1.94
N CYS A 120 -0.85 -0.74 -1.52
CA CYS A 120 -2.26 -1.01 -1.81
C CYS A 120 -2.57 -0.93 -3.32
N ARG A 121 -2.04 0.09 -4.02
CA ARG A 121 -2.18 0.19 -5.49
C ARG A 121 -1.55 -1.00 -6.20
N ARG A 122 -0.34 -1.40 -5.80
CA ARG A 122 0.35 -2.56 -6.40
C ARG A 122 -0.40 -3.86 -6.12
N GLN A 123 -0.93 -4.03 -4.91
CA GLN A 123 -1.76 -5.18 -4.57
C GLN A 123 -2.98 -5.27 -5.48
N GLU A 124 -3.65 -4.16 -5.74
CA GLU A 124 -4.78 -4.13 -6.67
C GLU A 124 -4.35 -4.53 -8.10
N ASN A 125 -3.25 -3.96 -8.61
CA ASN A 125 -2.74 -4.30 -9.94
C ASN A 125 -2.43 -5.81 -10.06
N ILE A 126 -1.80 -6.39 -9.03
CA ILE A 126 -1.50 -7.83 -8.95
C ILE A 126 -2.79 -8.66 -8.99
N LEU A 127 -3.84 -8.23 -8.29
CA LEU A 127 -5.15 -8.90 -8.32
C LEU A 127 -5.81 -8.82 -9.71
N GLN A 128 -5.69 -7.67 -10.38
CA GLN A 128 -6.19 -7.48 -11.74
C GLN A 128 -5.44 -8.36 -12.74
N LEU A 129 -4.11 -8.37 -12.72
CA LEU A 129 -3.27 -9.22 -13.56
C LEU A 129 -3.59 -10.71 -13.33
N LYS A 130 -3.71 -11.13 -12.07
CA LYS A 130 -4.10 -12.50 -11.72
C LYS A 130 -5.46 -12.85 -12.32
N SER A 131 -6.46 -11.97 -12.21
CA SER A 131 -7.79 -12.18 -12.79
C SER A 131 -7.72 -12.35 -14.31
N GLN A 132 -6.94 -11.52 -15.00
CA GLN A 132 -6.76 -11.62 -16.46
C GLN A 132 -6.07 -12.93 -16.86
N ILE A 133 -5.00 -13.34 -16.17
CA ILE A 133 -4.31 -14.61 -16.42
C ILE A 133 -5.28 -15.79 -16.24
N GLU A 134 -6.07 -15.80 -15.16
CA GLU A 134 -7.05 -16.85 -14.91
C GLU A 134 -8.12 -16.92 -16.02
N GLN A 135 -8.58 -15.78 -16.52
CA GLN A 135 -9.54 -15.73 -17.63
C GLN A 135 -8.96 -16.31 -18.92
N LEU A 136 -7.73 -15.95 -19.28
CA LEU A 136 -7.06 -16.47 -20.47
C LEU A 136 -6.76 -17.97 -20.36
N LEU A 137 -6.37 -18.45 -19.17
CA LEU A 137 -6.17 -19.88 -18.91
C LEU A 137 -7.49 -20.67 -19.06
N ARG A 138 -8.62 -20.11 -18.61
CA ARG A 138 -9.94 -20.71 -18.83
C ARG A 138 -10.28 -20.76 -20.32
N ALA A 139 -10.05 -19.67 -21.05
CA ALA A 139 -10.25 -19.64 -22.50
C ALA A 139 -9.42 -20.72 -23.21
N LYS A 140 -8.12 -20.82 -22.89
CA LYS A 140 -7.21 -21.85 -23.45
C LYS A 140 -7.73 -23.27 -23.22
N LYS A 141 -8.21 -23.58 -22.02
CA LYS A 141 -8.81 -24.89 -21.71
C LYS A 141 -10.02 -25.19 -22.58
N ILE A 142 -10.92 -24.21 -22.76
CA ILE A 142 -12.12 -24.38 -23.60
C ILE A 142 -11.73 -24.65 -25.07
N PHE A 143 -10.71 -23.97 -25.59
CA PHE A 143 -10.21 -24.21 -26.95
C PHE A 143 -9.67 -25.64 -27.12
N LEU A 144 -8.83 -26.11 -26.20
CA LEU A 144 -8.29 -27.48 -26.23
C LEU A 144 -9.39 -28.55 -26.19
N THR A 145 -10.41 -28.36 -25.34
CA THR A 145 -11.54 -29.30 -25.28
C THR A 145 -12.30 -29.35 -26.60
N LYS A 146 -12.56 -28.20 -27.24
CA LYS A 146 -13.26 -28.14 -28.53
C LYS A 146 -12.46 -28.78 -29.68
N GLU A 147 -11.15 -28.64 -29.67
CA GLU A 147 -10.25 -29.22 -30.68
C GLU A 147 -10.27 -30.76 -30.61
N ASN A 148 -10.13 -31.32 -29.40
CA ASN A 148 -10.24 -32.76 -29.17
C ASN A 148 -11.61 -33.36 -29.58
N PHE A 149 -12.71 -32.61 -29.40
CA PHE A 149 -14.04 -33.06 -29.86
C PHE A 149 -14.17 -33.07 -31.40
N ASN A 150 -13.45 -32.19 -32.11
CA ASN A 150 -13.48 -32.13 -33.57
C ASN A 150 -12.57 -33.19 -34.22
N GLU A 151 -11.47 -33.58 -33.58
CA GLU A 151 -10.62 -34.67 -34.06
C GLU A 151 -11.32 -36.03 -33.92
N ASN A 152 -11.95 -36.31 -32.77
CA ASN A 152 -12.70 -37.56 -32.55
C ASN A 152 -13.91 -37.74 -33.50
N LYS A 153 -14.36 -36.68 -34.17
CA LYS A 153 -15.49 -36.71 -35.12
C LYS A 153 -15.06 -36.85 -36.59
N LYS A 154 -13.74 -36.81 -36.86
CA LYS A 154 -13.17 -37.07 -38.20
C LYS A 154 -12.77 -38.53 -38.40
N ASP A 155 -12.68 -39.29 -37.32
CA ASP A 155 -12.31 -40.71 -37.29
C ASP A 155 -13.52 -41.66 -37.20
N GLU A 156 -14.75 -41.13 -37.27
CA GLU A 156 -16.03 -41.87 -37.43
C GLU A 156 -16.62 -41.59 -38.83
#